data_AF-A0A8X7SC13-F1
#
_entry.id   AF-A0A8X7SC13-F1
#
_cell.length_a   1.000
_cell.length_b   1.000
_cell.length_c   1.000
_cell.angle_alpha   90.00
_cell.angle_beta   90.00
_cell.angle_gamma   90.00
#
_symmetry.space_group_name_H-M   'P 1'
#
loop_
_entity.id
_entity.type
_entity.pdbx_description
1 polymer ?
#
loop_
_entity_poly.entity_id
_entity_poly.type
_entity_poly.pdbx_seq_one_letter_code
_entity_poly.pdbx_strand_id
1 'polypeptide(L)'
;MVNSNQSGSPDDQVPPSTCSPHEDVCKEVEYKLAECAINLPKVREVATRALTETFKAAAFHDVDKYINGGACKESFMSLAECPDKDKWDKQMAMLNCMENHSDYYHKFLENVDEHMEKAGRKELESIFPGREEEMPLGVHKYFMKGKGVCCKKQYKAYMDCAIEKACEEDQHGPIFTTYAKMVFRFL
;
A
#
# COMPACT_ATOMS: atom_id res chain seq x y z
N MET A 1 -39.94 24.28 -38.63
CA MET A 1 -39.29 23.35 -37.68
C MET A 1 -37.78 23.56 -37.74
N VAL A 2 -37.24 24.26 -36.72
CA VAL A 2 -35.96 24.12 -35.97
C VAL A 2 -34.65 23.65 -36.68
N ASN A 3 -33.62 24.54 -36.65
CA ASN A 3 -32.15 24.41 -36.39
C ASN A 3 -31.23 23.44 -37.17
N SER A 4 -29.89 23.58 -37.27
CA SER A 4 -28.84 24.52 -36.79
C SER A 4 -27.51 24.28 -37.56
N ASN A 5 -26.58 25.25 -37.47
CA ASN A 5 -25.21 25.33 -38.00
C ASN A 5 -24.27 24.14 -37.72
N GLN A 6 -23.22 23.97 -38.55
CA GLN A 6 -21.86 23.69 -38.07
C GLN A 6 -20.76 24.09 -39.08
N SER A 7 -19.90 25.00 -38.63
CA SER A 7 -18.63 25.42 -39.22
C SER A 7 -17.52 24.49 -38.75
N GLY A 8 -16.74 23.91 -39.67
CA GLY A 8 -15.56 23.10 -39.38
C GLY A 8 -14.27 23.93 -39.42
N SER A 9 -13.52 23.92 -38.31
CA SER A 9 -12.21 24.56 -38.11
C SER A 9 -11.07 23.61 -38.51
N PRO A 10 -9.86 24.09 -38.87
CA PRO A 10 -8.75 23.24 -39.28
C PRO A 10 -7.84 22.80 -38.12
N ASP A 11 -7.45 21.52 -38.15
CA ASP A 11 -6.27 20.86 -37.56
C ASP A 11 -5.98 21.02 -36.05
N ASP A 12 -6.63 20.17 -35.24
CA ASP A 12 -6.11 19.72 -33.94
C ASP A 12 -5.27 18.45 -34.15
N GLN A 13 -3.95 18.61 -34.32
CA GLN A 13 -3.01 17.51 -34.10
C GLN A 13 -2.44 17.60 -32.68
N VAL A 14 -3.07 16.87 -31.76
CA VAL A 14 -2.49 16.58 -30.44
C VAL A 14 -1.32 15.62 -30.64
N PRO A 15 -0.07 15.95 -30.23
CA PRO A 15 1.04 15.03 -30.36
C PRO A 15 0.81 13.80 -29.46
N PRO A 16 1.20 12.59 -29.92
CA PRO A 16 1.01 11.38 -29.13
C PRO A 16 1.83 11.48 -27.84
N SER A 17 1.15 11.40 -26.69
CA SER A 17 1.82 11.34 -25.39
C SER A 17 2.60 10.04 -25.33
N THR A 18 3.92 10.13 -25.41
CA THR A 18 4.85 9.05 -25.09
C THR A 18 4.80 8.79 -23.59
N CYS A 19 3.73 8.18 -23.11
CA CYS A 19 3.65 7.63 -21.77
C CYS A 19 4.38 6.28 -21.79
N SER A 20 5.69 6.30 -21.59
CA SER A 20 6.40 5.10 -21.14
C SER A 20 5.89 4.74 -19.74
N PRO A 21 5.79 3.45 -19.39
CA PRO A 21 5.43 3.04 -18.05
C PRO A 21 6.58 3.46 -17.13
N HIS A 22 6.43 4.58 -16.42
CA HIS A 22 7.39 4.98 -15.42
C HIS A 22 7.38 3.91 -14.32
N GLU A 23 8.53 3.27 -14.10
CA GLU A 23 8.81 2.60 -12.82
C GLU A 23 8.43 3.56 -11.69
N ASP A 24 7.73 3.05 -10.68
CA ASP A 24 7.18 3.89 -9.62
C ASP A 24 8.30 4.62 -8.87
N VAL A 25 8.47 5.91 -9.19
CA VAL A 25 9.61 6.75 -8.77
C VAL A 25 9.73 6.83 -7.24
N CYS A 26 8.64 6.57 -6.51
CA CYS A 26 8.62 6.61 -5.06
C CYS A 26 8.80 5.25 -4.36
N LYS A 27 8.98 4.15 -5.10
CA LYS A 27 9.01 2.79 -4.53
C LYS A 27 10.07 2.59 -3.44
N GLU A 28 11.25 3.18 -3.61
CA GLU A 28 12.34 3.06 -2.62
C GLU A 28 12.00 3.78 -1.30
N VAL A 29 11.44 4.99 -1.38
CA VAL A 29 11.06 5.75 -0.17
C VAL A 29 9.84 5.17 0.51
N GLU A 30 8.92 4.60 -0.25
CA GLU A 30 7.78 3.83 0.26
C GLU A 30 8.25 2.59 1.02
N TYR A 31 9.16 1.78 0.45
CA TYR A 31 9.73 0.61 1.12
C TYR A 31 10.38 0.98 2.45
N LYS A 32 11.19 2.05 2.47
CA LYS A 32 11.83 2.55 3.71
C LYS A 32 10.82 3.00 4.76
N LEU A 33 9.72 3.62 4.35
CA LEU A 33 8.64 3.99 5.27
C LEU A 33 7.93 2.74 5.81
N ALA A 34 7.60 1.78 4.95
CA ALA A 34 6.94 0.52 5.34
C ALA A 34 7.82 -0.30 6.31
N GLU A 35 9.11 -0.45 6.02
CA GLU A 35 10.09 -1.13 6.87
C GLU A 35 10.19 -0.47 8.26
N CYS A 36 10.15 0.86 8.32
CA CYS A 36 10.12 1.55 9.61
C CYS A 36 8.78 1.35 10.33
N ALA A 37 7.66 1.55 9.61
CA ALA A 37 6.32 1.53 10.18
C ALA A 37 5.97 0.15 10.74
N ILE A 38 6.34 -0.95 10.07
CA ILE A 38 5.99 -2.30 10.49
C ILE A 38 6.66 -2.73 11.81
N ASN A 39 7.72 -2.03 12.22
CA ASN A 39 8.37 -2.23 13.50
C ASN A 39 7.71 -1.44 14.65
N LEU A 40 6.75 -0.56 14.35
CA LEU A 40 5.93 0.09 15.36
C LEU A 40 4.94 -0.92 15.96
N PRO A 41 4.85 -1.07 17.29
CA PRO A 41 4.01 -2.11 17.91
C PRO A 41 2.56 -2.10 17.45
N LYS A 42 1.95 -0.91 17.31
CA LYS A 42 0.54 -0.80 16.90
C LYS A 42 0.32 -1.13 15.42
N VAL A 43 1.26 -0.74 14.56
CA VAL A 43 1.20 -1.07 13.12
C VAL A 43 1.43 -2.57 12.94
N ARG A 44 2.41 -3.16 13.66
CA ARG A 44 2.65 -4.61 13.65
C ARG A 44 1.42 -5.40 14.09
N GLU A 45 0.80 -5.00 15.21
CA GLU A 45 -0.43 -5.64 15.73
C GLU A 45 -1.54 -5.66 14.67
N VAL A 46 -1.80 -4.51 14.04
CA VAL A 46 -2.81 -4.35 13.00
C VAL A 46 -2.47 -5.15 11.75
N ALA A 47 -1.23 -5.08 11.26
CA ALA A 47 -0.80 -5.82 10.10
C ALA A 47 -0.90 -7.34 10.33
N THR A 48 -0.55 -7.81 11.54
CA THR A 48 -0.72 -9.22 11.95
C THR A 48 -2.18 -9.65 11.91
N ARG A 49 -3.11 -8.80 12.39
CA ARG A 49 -4.55 -9.06 12.33
C ARG A 49 -5.06 -9.07 10.89
N ALA A 50 -4.73 -8.06 10.09
CA ALA A 50 -5.11 -7.98 8.68
C ALA A 50 -4.65 -9.22 7.91
N LEU A 51 -3.38 -9.61 8.07
CA LEU A 51 -2.82 -10.79 7.44
C LEU A 51 -3.46 -12.10 7.94
N THR A 52 -3.86 -12.17 9.21
CA THR A 52 -4.63 -13.32 9.75
C THR A 52 -5.97 -13.45 9.06
N GLU A 53 -6.72 -12.36 8.95
CA GLU A 53 -8.03 -12.37 8.29
C GLU A 53 -7.91 -12.62 6.80
N THR A 54 -6.88 -12.10 6.15
CA THR A 54 -6.52 -12.40 4.77
C THR A 54 -6.26 -13.89 4.57
N PHE A 55 -5.44 -14.52 5.40
CA PHE A 55 -5.20 -15.96 5.29
C PHE A 55 -6.46 -16.77 5.52
N LYS A 56 -7.31 -16.41 6.48
CA LYS A 56 -8.60 -17.06 6.66
C LYS A 56 -9.48 -16.90 5.43
N ALA A 57 -9.55 -15.72 4.83
CA ALA A 57 -10.37 -15.45 3.66
C ALA A 57 -9.88 -16.21 2.42
N ALA A 58 -8.57 -16.16 2.14
CA ALA A 58 -7.93 -16.90 1.04
C ALA A 58 -8.02 -18.42 1.23
N ALA A 59 -8.14 -18.88 2.48
CA ALA A 59 -8.22 -20.27 2.85
C ALA A 59 -9.55 -20.99 2.49
N PHE A 60 -10.63 -20.28 2.18
CA PHE A 60 -11.96 -20.93 2.11
C PHE A 60 -12.22 -21.82 0.88
N HIS A 61 -11.31 -21.92 -0.09
CA HIS A 61 -11.55 -22.73 -1.30
C HIS A 61 -10.55 -23.85 -1.60
N ASP A 62 -9.31 -23.86 -1.08
CA ASP A 62 -8.27 -24.82 -1.52
C ASP A 62 -7.14 -25.09 -0.48
N VAL A 63 -7.37 -24.84 0.82
CA VAL A 63 -6.32 -25.00 1.85
C VAL A 63 -5.70 -26.37 1.86
N ASP A 64 -6.49 -27.42 1.75
CA ASP A 64 -5.96 -28.79 1.75
C ASP A 64 -5.02 -29.04 0.57
N LYS A 65 -5.25 -28.39 -0.58
CA LYS A 65 -4.35 -28.45 -1.73
C LYS A 65 -3.02 -27.77 -1.40
N TYR A 66 -3.06 -26.54 -0.87
CA TYR A 66 -1.86 -25.75 -0.58
C TYR A 66 -1.04 -26.26 0.61
N ILE A 67 -1.71 -26.79 1.64
CA ILE A 67 -1.09 -27.37 2.84
C ILE A 67 -0.52 -28.75 2.55
N ASN A 68 -1.26 -29.62 1.86
CA ASN A 68 -0.82 -31.01 1.68
C ASN A 68 0.02 -31.23 0.42
N GLY A 69 -0.07 -30.35 -0.58
CA GLY A 69 0.54 -30.55 -1.89
C GLY A 69 1.78 -29.69 -2.19
N GLY A 70 2.16 -28.75 -1.33
CA GLY A 70 3.19 -27.76 -1.64
C GLY A 70 4.38 -27.72 -0.69
N ALA A 71 5.45 -27.03 -1.11
CA ALA A 71 6.73 -26.95 -0.39
C ALA A 71 6.65 -26.18 0.95
N CYS A 72 5.58 -25.40 1.16
CA CYS A 72 5.43 -24.54 2.34
C CYS A 72 4.64 -25.15 3.49
N LYS A 73 4.36 -26.46 3.45
CA LYS A 73 3.60 -27.18 4.48
C LYS A 73 4.11 -26.91 5.91
N GLU A 74 5.41 -26.95 6.13
CA GLU A 74 6.01 -26.74 7.45
C GLU A 74 5.77 -25.30 7.96
N SER A 75 5.80 -24.31 7.07
CA SER A 75 5.45 -22.93 7.42
C SER A 75 3.97 -22.79 7.78
N PHE A 76 3.07 -23.50 7.08
CA PHE A 76 1.65 -23.55 7.42
C PHE A 76 1.40 -24.18 8.79
N MET A 77 2.01 -25.33 9.08
CA MET A 77 1.90 -26.00 10.38
C MET A 77 2.46 -25.12 11.50
N SER A 78 3.64 -24.53 11.26
CA SER A 78 4.26 -23.63 12.23
C SER A 78 3.43 -22.37 12.51
N LEU A 79 2.61 -21.91 11.57
CA LEU A 79 1.67 -20.80 11.78
C LEU A 79 0.42 -21.24 12.56
N ALA A 80 -0.12 -22.42 12.25
CA ALA A 80 -1.33 -22.96 12.89
C ALA A 80 -1.14 -23.25 14.39
N GLU A 81 0.06 -23.67 14.78
CA GLU A 81 0.41 -24.00 16.17
C GLU A 81 0.90 -22.78 16.98
N CYS A 82 0.94 -21.59 16.37
CA CYS A 82 1.66 -20.45 16.91
C CYS A 82 0.84 -19.62 17.93
N PRO A 83 1.41 -19.24 19.09
CA PRO A 83 0.82 -18.24 19.95
C PRO A 83 0.86 -16.84 19.30
N ASP A 84 -0.11 -15.97 19.63
CA ASP A 84 -0.28 -14.67 18.97
C ASP A 84 0.96 -13.75 19.00
N LYS A 85 1.86 -13.92 19.99
CA LYS A 85 3.09 -13.12 20.14
C LYS A 85 4.13 -13.34 19.03
N ASP A 86 4.19 -14.53 18.44
CA ASP A 86 5.17 -14.90 17.42
C ASP A 86 4.53 -14.97 16.02
N LYS A 87 3.25 -14.59 15.94
CA LYS A 87 2.39 -14.77 14.77
C LYS A 87 2.88 -13.99 13.55
N TRP A 88 3.32 -12.74 13.74
CA TRP A 88 3.86 -11.91 12.66
C TRP A 88 5.02 -12.61 11.94
N ASP A 89 6.02 -13.08 12.70
CA ASP A 89 7.22 -13.70 12.12
C ASP A 89 6.88 -15.00 11.40
N LYS A 90 5.93 -15.78 11.92
CA LYS A 90 5.45 -17.00 11.26
C LYS A 90 4.62 -16.72 10.00
N GLN A 91 3.79 -15.69 10.01
CA GLN A 91 3.06 -15.26 8.82
C GLN A 91 4.01 -14.80 7.72
N MET A 92 5.03 -14.00 8.06
CA MET A 92 6.05 -13.57 7.10
C MET A 92 6.87 -14.74 6.58
N ALA A 93 7.26 -15.70 7.43
CA ALA A 93 7.95 -16.91 6.97
C ALA A 93 7.09 -17.74 5.99
N MET A 94 5.77 -17.78 6.19
CA MET A 94 4.84 -18.44 5.29
C MET A 94 4.72 -17.70 3.95
N LEU A 95 4.55 -16.37 3.96
CA LEU A 95 4.55 -15.55 2.74
C LEU A 95 5.83 -15.72 1.95
N ASN A 96 6.98 -15.56 2.59
CA ASN A 96 8.29 -15.70 1.95
C ASN A 96 8.47 -17.09 1.31
N CYS A 97 7.98 -18.14 1.96
CA CYS A 97 8.00 -19.47 1.37
C CYS A 97 7.14 -19.54 0.09
N MET A 98 5.90 -19.02 0.15
CA MET A 98 5.00 -19.04 -0.99
C MET A 98 5.51 -18.20 -2.16
N GLU A 99 6.16 -17.06 -1.89
CA GLU A 99 6.81 -16.23 -2.91
C GLU A 99 7.97 -16.97 -3.61
N ASN A 100 8.82 -17.67 -2.83
CA ASN A 100 9.90 -18.51 -3.37
C ASN A 100 9.39 -19.69 -4.20
N HIS A 101 8.15 -20.12 -3.97
CA HIS A 101 7.46 -21.17 -4.70
C HIS A 101 6.23 -20.61 -5.44
N SER A 102 6.36 -19.40 -5.98
CA SER A 102 5.25 -18.66 -6.58
C SER A 102 4.66 -19.36 -7.79
N ASP A 103 5.42 -20.18 -8.52
CA ASP A 103 4.91 -21.04 -9.59
C ASP A 103 3.76 -21.96 -9.12
N TYR A 104 3.84 -22.45 -7.88
CA TYR A 104 2.81 -23.26 -7.25
C TYR A 104 1.76 -22.40 -6.52
N TYR A 105 2.18 -21.33 -5.84
CA TYR A 105 1.32 -20.54 -4.95
C TYR A 105 0.75 -19.26 -5.57
N HIS A 106 0.98 -18.98 -6.87
CA HIS A 106 0.58 -17.74 -7.53
C HIS A 106 -0.87 -17.34 -7.26
N LYS A 107 -1.82 -18.25 -7.48
CA LYS A 107 -3.25 -17.98 -7.23
C LYS A 107 -3.56 -17.69 -5.75
N PHE A 108 -2.83 -18.32 -4.83
CA PHE A 108 -2.97 -18.01 -3.41
C PHE A 108 -2.43 -16.61 -3.09
N LEU A 109 -1.27 -16.25 -3.65
CA LEU A 109 -0.67 -14.93 -3.48
C LEU A 109 -1.57 -13.81 -4.05
N GLU A 110 -2.16 -14.02 -5.23
CA GLU A 110 -3.13 -13.08 -5.80
C GLU A 110 -4.34 -12.85 -4.87
N ASN A 111 -4.89 -13.93 -4.31
CA ASN A 111 -6.00 -13.83 -3.35
C ASN A 111 -5.56 -13.12 -2.05
N VAL A 112 -4.33 -13.36 -1.60
CA VAL A 112 -3.75 -12.69 -0.42
C VAL A 112 -3.68 -11.19 -0.67
N ASP A 113 -3.16 -10.76 -1.82
CA ASP A 113 -3.07 -9.35 -2.18
C ASP A 113 -4.46 -8.68 -2.22
N GLU A 114 -5.43 -9.30 -2.90
CA GLU A 114 -6.81 -8.79 -2.99
C GLU A 114 -7.46 -8.63 -1.61
N HIS A 115 -7.30 -9.63 -0.74
CA HIS A 115 -7.87 -9.59 0.61
C HIS A 115 -7.09 -8.66 1.56
N MET A 116 -5.79 -8.51 1.36
CA MET A 116 -4.94 -7.64 2.18
C MET A 116 -5.33 -6.18 2.04
N GLU A 117 -5.63 -5.70 0.84
CA GLU A 117 -6.10 -4.31 0.68
C GLU A 117 -7.39 -4.06 1.47
N LYS A 118 -8.31 -5.02 1.43
CA LYS A 118 -9.62 -4.92 2.12
C LYS A 118 -9.49 -5.04 3.63
N ALA A 119 -8.69 -5.98 4.12
CA ALA A 119 -8.47 -6.20 5.55
C ALA A 119 -7.61 -5.07 6.14
N GLY A 120 -6.56 -4.67 5.43
CA GLY A 120 -5.68 -3.56 5.77
C GLY A 120 -6.45 -2.25 5.89
N ARG A 121 -7.30 -1.91 4.94
CA ARG A 121 -8.12 -0.67 4.99
C ARG A 121 -8.96 -0.57 6.27
N LYS A 122 -9.68 -1.63 6.63
CA LYS A 122 -10.51 -1.67 7.85
C LYS A 122 -9.70 -1.47 9.12
N GLU A 123 -8.48 -2.03 9.15
CA GLU A 123 -7.63 -1.91 10.34
C GLU A 123 -6.84 -0.59 10.38
N LEU A 124 -6.53 0.04 9.24
CA LEU A 124 -5.86 1.34 9.18
C LEU A 124 -6.71 2.45 9.82
N GLU A 125 -8.04 2.36 9.71
CA GLU A 125 -8.99 3.23 10.45
C GLU A 125 -8.79 3.16 11.98
N SER A 126 -8.28 2.03 12.50
CA SER A 126 -8.02 1.88 13.94
C SER A 126 -6.71 2.54 14.40
N ILE A 127 -5.79 2.83 13.46
CA ILE A 127 -4.47 3.42 13.76
C ILE A 127 -4.52 4.94 13.64
N PHE A 128 -5.18 5.44 12.60
CA PHE A 128 -5.13 6.84 12.24
C PHE A 128 -6.34 7.59 12.80
N PRO A 129 -6.14 8.62 13.65
CA PRO A 129 -7.24 9.39 14.19
C PRO A 129 -7.89 10.23 13.09
N GLY A 130 -9.20 10.05 12.87
CA GLY A 130 -10.02 10.82 11.92
C GLY A 130 -11.17 9.98 11.34
N ARG A 131 -12.16 10.61 10.71
CA ARG A 131 -13.08 9.92 9.77
C ARG A 131 -12.33 9.57 8.48
N GLU A 132 -12.92 8.74 7.60
CA GLU A 132 -12.32 8.32 6.31
C GLU A 132 -11.76 9.51 5.51
N GLU A 133 -12.45 10.64 5.53
CA GLU A 133 -12.06 11.92 4.88
C GLU A 133 -10.86 12.62 5.53
N GLU A 134 -10.58 12.37 6.82
CA GLU A 134 -9.47 12.95 7.58
C GLU A 134 -8.26 12.01 7.67
N MET A 135 -8.34 10.82 7.08
CA MET A 135 -7.29 9.79 7.12
C MET A 135 -5.90 10.34 6.73
N PRO A 136 -5.73 11.17 5.67
CA PRO A 136 -4.41 11.72 5.34
C PRO A 136 -3.84 12.60 6.47
N LEU A 137 -4.68 13.36 7.16
CA LEU A 137 -4.29 14.19 8.30
C LEU A 137 -3.98 13.34 9.53
N GLY A 138 -4.74 12.25 9.74
CA GLY A 138 -4.49 11.27 10.79
C GLY A 138 -3.13 10.59 10.63
N VAL A 139 -2.82 10.13 9.42
CA VAL A 139 -1.52 9.56 9.03
C VAL A 139 -0.40 10.59 9.27
N HIS A 140 -0.58 11.81 8.79
CA HIS A 140 0.38 12.89 8.96
C HIS A 140 0.68 13.15 10.43
N LYS A 141 -0.36 13.33 11.25
CA LYS A 141 -0.24 13.56 12.70
C LYS A 141 0.45 12.40 13.40
N TYR A 142 0.13 11.16 13.01
CA TYR A 142 0.73 9.95 13.58
C TYR A 142 2.26 9.91 13.41
N PHE A 143 2.76 10.19 12.19
CA PHE A 143 4.19 10.15 11.88
C PHE A 143 4.95 11.43 12.26
N MET A 144 4.28 12.59 12.31
CA MET A 144 4.96 13.85 12.60
C MET A 144 5.04 14.19 14.08
N LYS A 145 4.00 13.79 14.84
CA LYS A 145 3.78 14.19 16.24
C LYS A 145 3.33 13.05 17.16
N GLY A 146 2.92 11.91 16.60
CA GLY A 146 2.34 10.78 17.34
C GLY A 146 3.30 9.63 17.61
N LYS A 147 2.74 8.43 17.75
CA LYS A 147 3.48 7.19 18.06
C LYS A 147 4.41 6.73 16.92
N GLY A 148 4.25 7.27 15.71
CA GLY A 148 5.11 6.98 14.56
C GLY A 148 6.29 7.94 14.38
N VAL A 149 6.55 8.83 15.34
CA VAL A 149 7.58 9.89 15.21
C VAL A 149 8.99 9.36 14.93
N CYS A 150 9.32 8.13 15.31
CA CYS A 150 10.61 7.52 14.96
C CYS A 150 10.77 7.24 13.45
N CYS A 151 9.65 7.16 12.71
CA CYS A 151 9.62 7.02 11.25
C CYS A 151 9.43 8.36 10.52
N LYS A 152 9.49 9.50 11.24
CA LYS A 152 9.25 10.83 10.68
C LYS A 152 10.13 11.16 9.48
N LYS A 153 11.39 10.72 9.49
CA LYS A 153 12.34 11.00 8.39
C LYS A 153 11.90 10.29 7.10
N GLN A 154 11.56 9.01 7.22
CA GLN A 154 11.07 8.19 6.11
C GLN A 154 9.74 8.71 5.60
N TYR A 155 8.83 9.07 6.52
CA TYR A 155 7.54 9.65 6.17
C TYR A 155 7.68 10.98 5.41
N LYS A 156 8.59 11.86 5.83
CA LYS A 156 8.89 13.09 5.09
C LYS A 156 9.44 12.83 3.69
N ALA A 157 10.34 11.86 3.55
CA ALA A 157 10.89 11.49 2.24
C ALA A 157 9.80 10.95 1.29
N TYR A 158 8.90 10.11 1.81
CA TYR A 158 7.72 9.63 1.08
C TYR A 158 6.81 10.80 0.65
N MET A 159 6.46 11.70 1.57
CA MET A 159 5.61 12.86 1.24
C MET A 159 6.28 13.82 0.24
N ASP A 160 7.58 14.09 0.39
CA ASP A 160 8.31 14.93 -0.56
C ASP A 160 8.28 14.30 -1.98
N CYS A 161 8.42 12.98 -2.10
CA CYS A 161 8.32 12.26 -3.38
C CYS A 161 6.89 12.25 -3.93
N ALA A 162 5.88 11.96 -3.10
CA ALA A 162 4.48 11.93 -3.51
C ALA A 162 4.00 13.29 -4.02
N ILE A 163 4.44 14.39 -3.38
CA ILE A 163 4.14 15.75 -3.83
C ILE A 163 4.83 16.06 -5.16
N GLU A 164 6.09 15.63 -5.34
CA GLU A 164 6.79 15.78 -6.63
C GLU A 164 6.06 15.04 -7.76
N LYS A 165 5.73 13.76 -7.55
CA LYS A 165 5.00 12.93 -8.52
C LYS A 165 3.66 13.53 -8.92
N ALA A 166 2.84 13.95 -7.95
CA ALA A 166 1.54 14.56 -8.23
C ALA A 166 1.67 15.87 -9.02
N CYS A 167 2.73 16.66 -8.81
CA CYS A 167 2.94 17.90 -9.55
C CYS A 167 3.48 17.67 -10.98
N GLU A 168 4.26 16.60 -11.20
CA GLU A 168 4.70 16.18 -12.53
C GLU A 168 3.52 15.72 -13.40
N GLU A 169 2.54 15.06 -12.78
CA GLU A 169 1.31 14.62 -13.44
C GLU A 169 0.36 15.80 -13.77
N ASP A 170 0.32 16.85 -12.93
CA ASP A 170 -0.67 17.94 -13.05
C ASP A 170 -0.19 19.22 -13.81
N GLN A 171 0.97 19.24 -14.48
CA GLN A 171 1.54 20.47 -15.12
C GLN A 171 1.69 21.68 -14.16
N HIS A 172 1.64 21.50 -12.84
CA HIS A 172 1.80 22.60 -11.90
C HIS A 172 3.30 22.90 -11.71
N GLY A 173 3.69 24.16 -11.95
CA GLY A 173 5.09 24.57 -11.92
C GLY A 173 5.78 24.44 -10.55
N PRO A 174 7.12 24.54 -10.49
CA PRO A 174 7.95 24.24 -9.31
C PRO A 174 7.63 25.07 -8.05
N ILE A 175 6.98 26.22 -8.22
CA ILE A 175 6.51 27.08 -7.12
C ILE A 175 5.40 26.39 -6.33
N PHE A 176 4.48 25.69 -7.01
CA PHE A 176 3.37 24.98 -6.37
C PHE A 176 3.87 23.78 -5.56
N THR A 177 4.80 23.00 -6.11
CA THR A 177 5.47 21.90 -5.41
C THR A 177 6.20 22.40 -4.16
N THR A 178 6.90 23.53 -4.26
CA THR A 178 7.60 24.15 -3.12
C THR A 178 6.62 24.60 -2.04
N TYR A 179 5.50 25.21 -2.43
CA TYR A 179 4.44 25.62 -1.50
C TYR A 179 3.77 24.42 -0.83
N ALA A 180 3.42 23.36 -1.57
CA ALA A 180 2.83 22.14 -1.02
C ALA A 180 3.76 21.48 0.01
N LYS A 181 5.06 21.32 -0.32
CA LYS A 181 6.06 20.83 0.64
C LYS A 181 6.16 21.70 1.88
N MET A 182 6.08 23.02 1.72
CA MET A 182 6.09 23.96 2.84
C MET A 182 4.87 23.72 3.75
N VAL A 183 3.66 23.68 3.19
CA VAL A 183 2.42 23.43 3.94
C VAL A 183 2.49 22.10 4.72
N PHE A 184 2.88 21.00 4.05
CA PHE A 184 3.00 19.70 4.72
C PHE A 184 4.13 19.64 5.76
N ARG A 185 5.14 20.51 5.70
CA ARG A 185 6.19 20.57 6.74
C ARG A 185 5.73 21.32 8.00
N PHE A 186 4.75 22.22 7.87
CA PHE A 186 4.23 23.03 8.98
C PHE A 186 2.97 22.47 9.65
N LEU A 187 2.21 21.60 8.97
CA LEU A 187 1.13 20.80 9.57
C LEU A 187 1.65 19.79 10.62
#